data_AF-A0A820N1D9-F1
#
_entry.id   AF-A0A820N1D9-F1
#
_cell.length_a   1.000
_cell.length_b   1.000
_cell.length_c   1.000
_cell.angle_alpha   90.00
_cell.angle_beta   90.00
_cell.angle_gamma   90.00
#
_symmetry.space_group_name_H-M   'P 1'
#
loop_
_entity.id
_entity.type
_entity.pdbx_description
1 polymer ?
#
loop_
_entity_poly.entity_id
_entity_poly.type
_entity_poly.pdbx_seq_one_letter_code
_entity_poly.pdbx_strand_id
1 'polypeptide(L)'
;MQDYIRKCQVLTMFKETDPDPANWVPSFELIGVKPDDLLDFRETMKIRVFEMDYSVPCCGYGFYERRQKLKQKYRHLSNIDIGKMIRENKNLELNEERLVPLFAFMGNTTVSIFNRYENALFQFPLIIVECSYINSELHQTAAAEGKHIIW
;
A
#
# COMPACT_ATOMS: atom_id res chain seq x y z
N MET A 1 8.05 -9.76 -20.96
CA MET A 1 8.43 -8.59 -20.13
C MET A 1 9.54 -7.77 -20.79
N GLN A 2 10.67 -8.38 -21.18
CA GLN A 2 11.76 -7.70 -21.90
C GLN A 2 11.30 -6.96 -23.18
N ASP A 3 10.39 -7.56 -23.95
CA ASP A 3 9.91 -6.97 -25.20
C ASP A 3 9.00 -5.73 -25.00
N TYR A 4 8.28 -5.65 -23.88
CA TYR A 4 7.44 -4.50 -23.54
C TYR A 4 8.29 -3.30 -23.11
N ILE A 5 9.26 -3.52 -22.22
CA ILE A 5 10.19 -2.48 -21.74
C ILE A 5 10.98 -1.89 -22.92
N ARG A 6 11.47 -2.76 -23.82
CA ARG A 6 12.20 -2.34 -25.03
C ARG A 6 11.34 -1.47 -25.96
N LYS A 7 10.07 -1.83 -26.17
CA LYS A 7 9.15 -1.04 -27.00
C LYS A 7 8.83 0.32 -26.38
N CYS A 8 8.64 0.41 -25.06
CA CYS A 8 8.43 1.67 -24.36
C CYS A 8 9.63 2.62 -24.47
N GLN A 9 10.86 2.10 -24.37
CA GLN A 9 12.08 2.89 -24.50
C GLN A 9 12.25 3.49 -25.91
N VAL A 10 12.01 2.67 -26.95
CA VAL A 10 12.08 3.11 -28.35
C VAL A 10 11.05 4.21 -28.65
N LEU A 11 9.84 4.09 -28.09
CA LEU A 11 8.78 5.08 -28.23
C LEU A 11 9.09 6.42 -27.53
N THR A 12 9.85 6.40 -26.43
CA THR A 12 10.04 7.58 -25.59
C THR A 12 11.26 8.42 -26.00
N MET A 13 12.32 7.81 -26.55
CA MET A 13 13.61 8.49 -26.69
C MET A 13 14.01 8.93 -28.11
N PHE A 14 13.27 8.55 -29.17
CA PHE A 14 13.60 8.85 -30.57
C PHE A 14 15.10 8.63 -30.94
N LYS A 15 15.79 7.71 -30.24
CA LYS A 15 17.21 7.40 -30.38
C LYS A 15 17.43 5.89 -30.43
N GLU A 16 18.58 5.49 -30.98
CA GLU A 16 19.05 4.11 -31.00
C GLU A 16 18.98 3.49 -29.60
N THR A 17 18.58 2.22 -29.57
CA THR A 17 18.35 1.44 -28.35
C THR A 17 19.59 1.45 -27.44
N ASP A 18 19.33 1.51 -26.14
CA ASP A 18 20.29 1.33 -25.03
C ASP A 18 21.31 0.20 -25.30
N PRO A 19 22.53 0.23 -24.71
CA PRO A 19 23.58 -0.73 -24.97
C PRO A 19 23.11 -2.16 -24.65
N ASP A 20 23.78 -3.13 -25.28
CA ASP A 20 23.49 -4.57 -25.23
C ASP A 20 22.84 -5.03 -23.90
N PRO A 21 21.59 -5.53 -23.92
CA PRO A 21 20.89 -6.05 -22.75
C PRO A 21 21.68 -7.08 -21.94
N ALA A 22 22.68 -7.73 -22.54
CA ALA A 22 23.58 -8.65 -21.85
C ALA A 22 24.36 -8.01 -20.68
N ASN A 23 24.56 -6.69 -20.71
CA ASN A 23 25.31 -5.96 -19.67
C ASN A 23 24.40 -5.18 -18.70
N TRP A 24 23.09 -5.39 -18.74
CA TRP A 24 22.17 -4.67 -17.86
C TRP A 24 22.26 -5.21 -16.43
N VAL A 25 22.58 -4.30 -15.50
CA VAL A 25 22.43 -4.54 -14.06
C VAL A 25 21.14 -3.85 -13.61
N PRO A 26 20.17 -4.58 -13.01
CA PRO A 26 18.95 -3.96 -12.51
C PRO A 26 19.29 -2.86 -11.49
N SER A 27 18.85 -1.63 -11.76
CA SER A 27 19.00 -0.51 -10.81
C SER A 27 17.87 -0.48 -9.76
N PHE A 28 16.88 -1.36 -9.91
CA PHE A 28 15.73 -1.49 -9.04
C PHE A 28 15.22 -2.94 -9.08
N GLU A 29 14.49 -3.32 -8.04
CA GLU A 29 13.75 -4.57 -7.98
C GLU A 29 12.29 -4.30 -8.29
N LEU A 30 11.72 -5.05 -9.25
CA LEU A 30 10.30 -4.99 -9.56
C LEU A 30 9.56 -6.03 -8.71
N ILE A 31 8.79 -5.54 -7.74
CA ILE A 31 8.02 -6.40 -6.83
C ILE A 31 6.55 -6.36 -7.27
N GLY A 32 6.04 -7.49 -7.75
CA GLY A 32 4.61 -7.67 -8.00
C GLY A 32 3.85 -7.83 -6.68
N VAL A 33 2.62 -7.32 -6.62
CA VAL A 33 1.77 -7.38 -5.43
C VAL A 33 0.46 -8.09 -5.71
N LYS A 34 -0.16 -8.60 -4.66
CA LYS A 34 -1.47 -9.24 -4.65
C LYS A 34 -2.39 -8.57 -3.61
N PRO A 35 -3.72 -8.69 -3.76
CA PRO A 35 -4.64 -8.30 -2.72
C PRO A 35 -4.27 -8.88 -1.36
N ASP A 36 -4.42 -8.07 -0.31
CA ASP A 36 -4.10 -8.40 1.09
C ASP A 36 -2.61 -8.62 1.42
N ASP A 37 -1.69 -8.43 0.47
CA ASP A 37 -0.27 -8.36 0.80
C ASP A 37 0.01 -7.28 1.84
N LEU A 38 0.85 -7.61 2.82
CA LEU A 38 1.35 -6.68 3.84
C LEU A 38 2.87 -6.53 3.70
N LEU A 39 3.28 -5.46 3.03
CA LEU A 39 4.67 -5.22 2.65
C LEU A 39 5.42 -4.45 3.73
N ASP A 40 6.68 -4.82 3.94
CA ASP A 40 7.67 -3.99 4.65
C ASP A 40 8.24 -2.96 3.67
N PHE A 41 7.81 -1.70 3.79
CA PHE A 41 8.36 -0.63 2.96
C PHE A 41 9.56 0.03 3.63
N ARG A 42 9.49 0.22 4.96
CA ARG A 42 10.57 0.73 5.81
C ARG A 42 10.48 0.07 7.17
N GLU A 43 11.54 0.17 7.96
CA GLU A 43 11.52 -0.28 9.36
C GLU A 43 10.42 0.39 10.22
N THR A 44 9.87 1.50 9.78
CA THR A 44 8.79 2.20 10.51
C THR A 44 7.47 2.15 9.77
N MET A 45 7.37 1.45 8.63
CA MET A 45 6.17 1.52 7.79
C MET A 45 5.83 0.19 7.11
N LYS A 46 4.56 -0.18 7.24
CA LYS A 46 3.94 -1.31 6.54
C LYS A 46 2.93 -0.79 5.53
N ILE A 47 2.78 -1.49 4.42
CA ILE A 47 1.78 -1.16 3.38
C ILE A 47 0.88 -2.36 3.18
N ARG A 48 -0.43 -2.19 3.33
CA ARG A 48 -1.44 -3.18 2.94
C ARG A 48 -1.91 -2.90 1.52
N VAL A 49 -2.05 -3.95 0.72
CA VAL A 49 -2.60 -3.88 -0.64
C VAL A 49 -4.09 -4.23 -0.62
N PHE A 50 -4.89 -3.43 -1.30
CA PHE A 50 -6.32 -3.63 -1.49
C PHE A 50 -6.62 -3.89 -2.97
N GLU A 51 -7.59 -4.75 -3.25
CA GLU A 51 -8.08 -4.96 -4.62
C GLU A 51 -9.13 -3.90 -4.96
N MET A 52 -8.86 -3.10 -5.98
CA MET A 52 -9.82 -2.09 -6.43
C MET A 52 -10.83 -2.68 -7.41
N ASP A 53 -12.05 -2.17 -7.35
CA ASP A 53 -13.04 -2.46 -8.39
C ASP A 53 -12.77 -1.58 -9.61
N TYR A 54 -12.08 -2.13 -10.60
CA TYR A 54 -11.76 -1.44 -11.85
C TYR A 54 -11.85 -2.41 -13.05
N SER A 55 -11.66 -1.90 -14.28
CA SER A 55 -11.77 -2.69 -15.52
C SER A 55 -10.57 -3.59 -15.77
N VAL A 56 -9.42 -3.27 -15.18
CA VAL A 56 -8.17 -4.04 -15.19
C VAL A 56 -7.67 -4.22 -13.76
N PRO A 57 -6.73 -5.15 -13.49
CA PRO A 57 -6.13 -5.29 -12.16
C PRO A 57 -5.60 -3.94 -11.66
N CYS A 58 -6.17 -3.47 -10.56
CA CYS A 58 -5.84 -2.20 -9.94
C CYS A 58 -5.73 -2.37 -8.43
N CYS A 59 -4.77 -1.68 -7.83
CA CYS A 59 -4.43 -1.80 -6.42
C CYS A 59 -4.66 -0.48 -5.70
N GLY A 60 -5.26 -0.56 -4.52
CA GLY A 60 -5.23 0.49 -3.52
C GLY A 60 -4.20 0.14 -2.45
N TYR A 61 -3.73 1.14 -1.70
CA TYR A 61 -2.69 0.98 -0.69
C TYR A 61 -3.09 1.65 0.62
N GLY A 62 -2.94 0.93 1.73
CA GLY A 62 -3.08 1.45 3.08
C GLY A 62 -1.72 1.53 3.76
N PHE A 63 -1.34 2.72 4.20
CA PHE A 63 -0.04 2.97 4.83
C PHE A 63 -0.17 3.00 6.34
N TYR A 64 0.64 2.20 7.03
CA TYR A 64 0.65 2.09 8.48
C TYR A 64 2.02 2.43 9.04
N GLU A 65 2.04 3.22 10.11
CA GLU A 65 3.23 3.35 10.94
C GLU A 65 3.38 2.10 11.82
N ARG A 66 4.57 1.50 11.79
CA ARG A 66 4.96 0.39 12.66
C ARG A 66 5.45 0.95 13.99
N ARG A 67 4.67 0.74 15.06
CA ARG A 67 5.06 1.11 16.43
C ARG A 67 5.27 -0.12 17.29
N GLN A 68 6.23 -0.05 18.20
CA GLN A 68 6.43 -1.03 19.25
C GLN A 68 5.70 -0.56 20.51
N LYS A 69 4.80 -1.38 21.05
CA LYS A 69 4.11 -1.09 22.31
C LYS A 69 4.33 -2.21 23.31
N LEU A 70 4.42 -1.85 24.59
CA LEU A 70 4.53 -2.83 25.66
C LEU A 70 3.30 -3.76 25.67
N LYS A 71 3.53 -5.08 25.61
CA LYS A 71 2.48 -6.11 25.68
C LYS A 71 1.61 -5.89 26.90
N GLN A 72 0.31 -6.10 26.76
CA GLN A 72 -0.68 -5.80 27.81
C GLN A 72 -0.32 -6.40 29.17
N LYS A 73 0.23 -7.63 29.18
CA LYS A 73 0.63 -8.35 30.39
C LYS A 73 1.76 -7.70 31.19
N TYR A 74 2.50 -6.75 30.63
CA TYR A 74 3.59 -6.06 31.33
C TYR A 74 3.24 -4.63 31.75
N ARG A 75 2.06 -4.11 31.38
CA ARG A 75 1.68 -2.71 31.65
C ARG A 75 1.53 -2.34 33.13
N HIS A 76 1.36 -3.35 34.00
CA HIS A 76 1.23 -3.15 35.44
C HIS A 76 2.60 -3.08 36.16
N LEU A 77 3.69 -3.39 35.46
CA LEU A 77 5.03 -3.40 36.02
C LEU A 77 5.65 -2.00 35.98
N SER A 78 6.49 -1.69 36.97
CA SER A 78 7.25 -0.45 36.97
C SER A 78 8.36 -0.50 35.91
N ASN A 79 8.82 0.67 35.47
CA ASN A 79 9.98 0.76 34.57
C ASN A 79 11.24 0.09 35.16
N ILE A 80 11.37 0.08 36.50
CA ILE A 80 12.48 -0.57 37.20
C ILE A 80 12.39 -2.10 37.05
N ASP A 81 11.21 -2.66 37.26
CA ASP A 81 10.97 -4.11 37.14
C ASP A 81 11.15 -4.58 35.69
N ILE A 82 10.63 -3.81 34.74
CA ILE A 82 10.83 -4.05 33.31
C ILE A 82 12.33 -4.06 32.98
N GLY A 83 13.08 -3.05 33.44
CA GLY A 83 14.53 -2.96 33.24
C GLY A 83 15.32 -4.08 33.92
N LYS A 84 14.82 -4.64 35.03
CA LYS A 84 15.40 -5.82 35.67
C LYS A 84 15.15 -7.08 34.83
N MET A 85 13.92 -7.30 34.37
CA MET A 85 13.59 -8.45 33.53
C MET A 85 14.35 -8.48 32.20
N ILE A 86 14.57 -7.32 31.56
CA ILE A 86 15.38 -7.23 30.33
C ILE A 86 16.82 -7.67 30.58
N ARG A 87 17.41 -7.29 31.73
CA ARG A 87 18.77 -7.66 32.10
C ARG A 87 18.90 -9.15 32.40
N GLU A 88 17.88 -9.71 33.05
CA GLU A 88 17.83 -11.13 33.43
C GLU A 88 17.49 -12.04 32.24
N ASN A 89 16.74 -11.54 31.24
CA ASN A 89 16.37 -12.30 30.05
C ASN A 89 16.48 -11.45 28.78
N LYS A 90 17.61 -11.56 28.08
CA LYS A 90 17.89 -10.82 26.83
C LYS A 90 16.96 -11.17 25.67
N ASN A 91 16.29 -12.33 25.71
CA ASN A 91 15.36 -12.78 24.66
C ASN A 91 13.89 -12.48 25.01
N LEU A 92 13.65 -11.70 26.08
CA LEU A 92 12.30 -11.39 26.52
C LEU A 92 11.62 -10.40 25.57
N GLU A 93 10.64 -10.89 24.81
CA GLU A 93 9.79 -10.04 23.98
C GLU A 93 8.75 -9.29 24.83
N LEU A 94 9.11 -8.08 25.23
CA LEU A 94 8.26 -7.18 26.00
C LEU A 94 7.25 -6.42 25.14
N ASN A 95 7.63 -6.12 23.89
CA ASN A 95 6.83 -5.31 23.00
C ASN A 95 6.08 -6.17 21.98
N GLU A 96 4.91 -5.70 21.58
CA GLU A 96 4.16 -6.17 20.42
C GLU A 96 4.20 -5.09 19.33
N GLU A 97 4.24 -5.55 18.09
CA GLU A 97 4.04 -4.69 16.94
C GLU A 97 2.60 -4.21 16.90
N ARG A 98 2.41 -2.90 16.73
CA ARG A 98 1.11 -2.30 16.47
C ARG A 98 1.20 -1.43 15.23
N LEU A 99 0.30 -1.70 14.29
CA LEU A 99 0.12 -0.89 13.09
C LEU A 99 -0.83 0.27 13.40
N VAL A 100 -0.36 1.49 13.16
CA VAL A 100 -1.17 2.71 13.29
C VAL A 100 -1.51 3.21 11.88
N PRO A 101 -2.80 3.26 11.50
CA PRO A 101 -3.20 3.76 10.17
C PRO A 101 -2.73 5.21 9.96
N LEU A 102 -2.11 5.49 8.81
CA LEU A 102 -1.69 6.84 8.41
C LEU A 102 -2.61 7.41 7.34
N PHE A 103 -2.61 6.81 6.15
CA PHE A 103 -3.49 7.19 5.05
C PHE A 103 -3.73 6.02 4.11
N ALA A 104 -4.81 6.08 3.35
CA ALA A 104 -5.11 5.14 2.28
C ALA A 104 -5.11 5.87 0.92
N PHE A 105 -4.58 5.25 -0.11
CA PHE A 105 -4.59 5.73 -1.50
C PHE A 105 -5.23 4.67 -2.41
N MET A 106 -6.41 4.96 -2.96
CA MET A 106 -7.24 3.94 -3.63
C MET A 106 -7.01 3.83 -5.14
N GLY A 107 -6.28 4.75 -5.77
CA GLY A 107 -6.14 4.74 -7.23
C GLY A 107 -7.50 4.83 -7.94
N ASN A 108 -7.61 4.18 -9.11
CA ASN A 108 -8.85 4.14 -9.87
C ASN A 108 -9.78 3.04 -9.35
N THR A 109 -11.04 3.38 -9.11
CA THR A 109 -12.02 2.46 -8.56
C THR A 109 -13.46 2.96 -8.65
N THR A 110 -14.41 2.17 -8.14
CA THR A 110 -15.81 2.59 -7.92
C THR A 110 -16.09 2.77 -6.43
N VAL A 111 -17.26 3.34 -6.10
CA VAL A 111 -17.72 3.50 -4.71
C VAL A 111 -17.89 2.17 -3.96
N SER A 112 -17.89 1.02 -4.67
CA SER A 112 -18.06 -0.30 -4.06
C SER A 112 -16.97 -0.65 -3.04
N ILE A 113 -15.77 -0.07 -3.17
CA ILE A 113 -14.65 -0.31 -2.25
C ILE A 113 -14.93 0.16 -0.82
N PHE A 114 -15.74 1.20 -0.63
CA PHE A 114 -16.10 1.69 0.69
C PHE A 114 -16.95 0.68 1.47
N ASN A 115 -17.83 -0.05 0.77
CA ASN A 115 -18.61 -1.14 1.36
C ASN A 115 -17.77 -2.40 1.52
N ARG A 116 -16.97 -2.76 0.49
CA ARG A 116 -16.11 -3.95 0.52
C ARG A 116 -15.11 -3.93 1.68
N TYR A 117 -14.54 -2.76 1.96
CA TYR A 117 -13.48 -2.58 2.94
C TYR A 117 -13.89 -1.64 4.08
N GLU A 118 -15.18 -1.52 4.39
CA GLU A 118 -15.70 -0.61 5.43
C GLU A 118 -14.88 -0.66 6.73
N ASN A 119 -14.71 -1.87 7.28
CA ASN A 119 -13.96 -2.09 8.52
C ASN A 119 -12.45 -1.77 8.39
N ALA A 120 -11.89 -1.83 7.19
CA ALA A 120 -10.46 -1.64 6.94
C ALA A 120 -10.09 -0.21 6.53
N LEU A 121 -10.94 0.47 5.74
CA LEU A 121 -10.68 1.80 5.22
C LEU A 121 -11.01 2.90 6.22
N PHE A 122 -12.12 2.78 6.95
CA PHE A 122 -12.55 3.85 7.86
C PHE A 122 -11.77 3.96 9.17
N GLN A 123 -10.77 3.10 9.35
CA GLN A 123 -9.76 3.27 10.41
C GLN A 123 -8.60 4.20 9.98
N PHE A 124 -8.48 4.55 8.70
CA PHE A 124 -7.50 5.54 8.23
C PHE A 124 -8.03 6.97 8.43
N PRO A 125 -7.23 7.89 8.99
CA PRO A 125 -7.66 9.27 9.18
C PRO A 125 -7.70 10.09 7.88
N LEU A 126 -7.05 9.61 6.81
CA LEU A 126 -7.06 10.20 5.49
C LEU A 126 -7.25 9.12 4.42
N ILE A 127 -8.25 9.29 3.56
CA ILE A 127 -8.49 8.42 2.41
C ILE A 127 -8.40 9.30 1.15
N ILE A 128 -7.48 8.96 0.27
CA ILE A 128 -7.26 9.60 -1.02
C ILE A 128 -7.89 8.70 -2.08
N VAL A 129 -8.80 9.25 -2.86
CA VAL A 129 -9.57 8.53 -3.86
C VAL A 129 -9.73 9.40 -5.11
N GLU A 130 -9.95 8.77 -6.25
CA GLU A 130 -10.14 9.47 -7.51
C GLU A 130 -11.43 10.32 -7.58
N CYS A 131 -11.43 11.28 -8.50
CA CYS A 131 -12.57 12.12 -8.86
C CYS A 131 -12.55 12.35 -10.37
N SER A 132 -12.84 11.30 -11.13
CA SER A 132 -12.81 11.36 -12.60
C SER A 132 -14.04 12.07 -13.18
N TYR A 133 -15.19 11.99 -12.50
CA TYR A 133 -16.44 12.60 -12.96
C TYR A 133 -17.14 13.39 -11.84
N ILE A 134 -17.76 14.49 -12.25
CA ILE A 134 -18.70 15.28 -11.44
C ILE A 134 -20.12 14.91 -11.90
N ASN A 135 -21.07 14.84 -10.97
CA ASN A 135 -22.44 14.37 -11.17
C ASN A 135 -23.22 15.28 -12.14
N SER A 136 -23.08 14.96 -13.43
CA SER A 136 -23.96 15.39 -14.51
C SER A 136 -24.58 14.15 -15.15
N GLU A 137 -25.81 14.26 -15.66
CA GLU A 137 -26.48 13.14 -16.35
C GLU A 137 -25.63 12.57 -17.50
N LEU A 138 -24.82 13.42 -18.15
CA LEU A 138 -23.94 13.03 -19.26
C LEU A 138 -22.76 12.14 -18.83
N HIS A 139 -22.37 12.16 -17.55
CA HIS A 139 -21.20 11.43 -17.06
C HIS A 139 -21.53 10.10 -16.38
N GLN A 140 -22.80 9.83 -16.05
CA GLN A 140 -23.20 8.62 -15.32
C GLN A 140 -22.88 7.34 -16.10
N THR A 141 -23.24 7.30 -17.39
CA THR A 141 -22.97 6.14 -18.25
C THR A 141 -21.47 5.91 -18.42
N ALA A 142 -20.72 6.96 -18.71
CA ALA A 142 -19.27 6.87 -18.90
C ALA A 142 -18.53 6.42 -17.62
N ALA A 143 -18.96 6.91 -16.45
CA ALA A 143 -18.40 6.49 -15.16
C ALA A 143 -18.69 5.02 -14.86
N ALA A 144 -19.92 4.56 -15.12
CA ALA A 144 -20.31 3.17 -14.89
C ALA A 144 -19.57 2.20 -15.83
N GLU A 145 -19.48 2.52 -17.12
CA GLU A 145 -18.77 1.69 -18.11
C GLU A 145 -17.24 1.68 -17.86
N GLY A 146 -16.68 2.85 -17.52
CA GLY A 146 -15.27 2.99 -17.20
C GLY A 146 -14.86 2.52 -15.81
N LYS A 147 -15.83 2.17 -14.95
CA LYS A 147 -15.65 1.85 -13.52
C LYS A 147 -14.90 2.93 -12.73
N HIS A 148 -15.42 4.15 -12.77
CA HIS A 148 -14.89 5.29 -12.01
C HIS A 148 -15.87 5.80 -10.96
N ILE A 149 -15.36 6.55 -9.98
CA ILE A 149 -16.21 7.31 -9.05
C ILE A 149 -16.80 8.54 -9.74
N ILE A 150 -18.08 8.77 -9.46
CA ILE A 150 -18.81 10.00 -9.77
C ILE A 150 -19.17 10.73 -8.46
N TRP A 151 -18.90 12.04 -8.41
CA TRP A 151 -19.10 12.91 -7.23
C TRP A 151 -20.27 13.86 -7.39
#